data_AF-A0A9X3HJD3-F1
#
_entry.id   AF-A0A9X3HJD3-F1
#
_cell.length_a   1.000
_cell.length_b   1.000
_cell.length_c   1.000
_cell.angle_alpha   90.00
_cell.angle_beta   90.00
_cell.angle_gamma   90.00
#
_symmetry.space_group_name_H-M   'P 1'
#
loop_
_entity.id
_entity.type
_entity.pdbx_description
1 polymer ?
#
loop_
_entity_poly.entity_id
_entity_poly.type
_entity_poly.pdbx_seq_one_letter_code
_entity_poly.pdbx_strand_id
1 'polypeptide(L)'
;MNENLHINSTPLLRAWRKQADSAASIETTGRLLADLGRRLYVVNAGDRLSLETACDDAQACEGMVPALEPHQLGDPAFLHDYGVRMAYYAGAMANGINSEDMVIALGRQGLLGFLGAGGLGRERVASALARIGAALPQGPWGVNLLHNPGDAEWEIDVVRLCIRHGVSVVEASAYMSLSPAIVYWRASGLARNGQGGIDIRHRIIAKVSRREVAQHFIHPAPEKMLARLVEDGLISTEQAAMASEAPMADDITVEANSGGHTDNGVLSCAFPSIAALRDEIAETRGEAFRVRIGAAGGIGNPQAVYAAFAMGAAYVCTGSINQACMEAGTSPQVKTLLGRAKTDDVAMAPSADMFEIGARVQVLKGGTMYAMRAQKLYNLYKQYDGLEDIPAAEIASLESVIFQKSLPQVWEETRQFFQSRGNPKIVEAAEAHPKKRMALVFQWYLGQSSRWAISGEKTRAVDYQIWCGPAMGAINEWLRGSPYEAVESRSVVVIADLLMRNAAYLARLASLKHAGMPVPEALYRYRPWADNVAPHLMPSSANSSLPIGTVPAAQPA
;
A
#
# COMPACT_ATOMS: atom_id res chain seq x y z
N MET A 1 -43.63 17.79 -28.75
CA MET A 1 -43.25 18.68 -27.64
C MET A 1 -41.94 18.15 -27.07
N ASN A 2 -40.82 18.76 -27.48
CA ASN A 2 -39.50 18.48 -26.96
C ASN A 2 -39.28 19.37 -25.74
N GLU A 3 -39.41 18.80 -24.54
CA GLU A 3 -39.11 19.47 -23.25
C GLU A 3 -37.70 19.17 -22.73
N ASN A 4 -36.85 18.55 -23.55
CA ASN A 4 -35.46 18.28 -23.22
C ASN A 4 -34.55 19.10 -24.13
N LEU A 5 -33.85 20.11 -23.55
CA LEU A 5 -32.57 20.73 -23.98
C LEU A 5 -32.49 22.26 -23.73
N HIS A 6 -32.87 22.77 -22.56
CA HIS A 6 -32.49 24.13 -22.13
C HIS A 6 -32.01 24.22 -20.67
N ILE A 7 -31.33 23.18 -20.16
CA ILE A 7 -30.72 23.21 -18.82
C ILE A 7 -29.49 24.15 -18.75
N ASN A 8 -29.04 24.74 -19.88
CA ASN A 8 -27.89 25.65 -19.93
C ASN A 8 -28.21 27.15 -19.88
N SER A 9 -29.42 27.60 -19.50
CA SER A 9 -29.70 29.04 -19.50
C SER A 9 -30.89 29.52 -18.67
N THR A 10 -30.97 29.21 -17.38
CA THR A 10 -31.69 30.11 -16.46
C THR A 10 -30.80 31.32 -16.11
N PRO A 11 -31.36 32.54 -15.99
CA PRO A 11 -30.62 33.72 -15.54
C PRO A 11 -29.84 33.48 -14.23
N LEU A 12 -30.41 32.67 -13.34
CA LEU A 12 -29.83 32.23 -12.07
C LEU A 12 -28.52 31.43 -12.22
N LEU A 13 -28.47 30.44 -13.13
CA LEU A 13 -27.24 29.66 -13.38
C LEU A 13 -26.15 30.51 -14.03
N ARG A 14 -26.51 31.52 -14.84
CA ARG A 14 -25.57 32.49 -15.41
C ARG A 14 -25.04 33.47 -14.36
N ALA A 15 -25.89 33.93 -13.45
CA ALA A 15 -25.51 34.80 -12.33
C ALA A 15 -24.56 34.08 -11.37
N TRP A 16 -24.86 32.83 -11.01
CA TRP A 16 -23.97 31.97 -10.23
C TRP A 16 -22.59 31.82 -10.89
N ARG A 17 -22.54 31.48 -12.19
CA ARG A 17 -21.26 31.32 -12.90
C ARG A 17 -20.42 32.60 -12.86
N LYS A 18 -21.02 33.78 -13.03
CA LYS A 18 -20.32 35.07 -12.95
C LYS A 18 -19.81 35.39 -11.53
N GLN A 19 -20.54 34.98 -10.50
CA GLN A 19 -20.18 35.22 -9.09
C GLN A 19 -19.10 34.25 -8.61
N ALA A 20 -19.24 32.97 -8.97
CA ALA A 20 -18.40 31.87 -8.53
C ALA A 20 -17.00 31.85 -9.18
N ASP A 21 -16.78 32.61 -10.26
CA ASP A 21 -15.47 32.74 -10.92
C ASP A 21 -14.56 33.82 -10.30
N SER A 22 -15.04 34.60 -9.32
CA SER A 22 -14.19 35.57 -8.60
C SER A 22 -13.33 34.89 -7.53
N ALA A 23 -12.08 35.35 -7.35
CA ALA A 23 -11.15 34.76 -6.38
C ALA A 23 -11.70 34.75 -4.94
N ALA A 24 -12.35 35.83 -4.51
CA ALA A 24 -12.98 35.92 -3.19
C ALA A 24 -14.16 34.94 -3.02
N SER A 25 -14.94 34.70 -4.08
CA SER A 25 -16.01 33.70 -4.06
C SER A 25 -15.45 32.27 -4.03
N ILE A 26 -14.37 31.99 -4.75
CA ILE A 26 -13.72 30.67 -4.73
C ILE A 26 -13.18 30.36 -3.34
N GLU A 27 -12.55 31.33 -2.68
CA GLU A 27 -12.04 31.18 -1.31
C GLU A 27 -13.18 30.94 -0.31
N THR A 28 -14.25 31.72 -0.38
CA THR A 28 -15.41 31.60 0.53
C THR A 28 -16.13 30.26 0.33
N THR A 29 -16.49 29.93 -0.92
CA THR A 29 -17.16 28.66 -1.26
C THR A 29 -16.26 27.46 -0.98
N GLY A 30 -14.96 27.58 -1.28
CA GLY A 30 -13.95 26.57 -0.97
C GLY A 30 -13.86 26.28 0.52
N ARG A 31 -13.81 27.31 1.37
CA ARG A 31 -13.82 27.16 2.84
C ARG A 31 -15.09 26.49 3.36
N LEU A 32 -16.26 26.91 2.88
CA LEU A 32 -17.54 26.28 3.26
C LEU A 32 -17.55 24.79 2.92
N LEU A 33 -17.14 24.44 1.71
CA LEU A 33 -17.04 23.04 1.28
C LEU A 33 -15.94 22.25 1.99
N ALA A 34 -14.91 22.91 2.52
CA ALA A 34 -13.87 22.29 3.33
C ALA A 34 -14.27 22.13 4.81
N ASP A 35 -15.34 22.79 5.27
CA ASP A 35 -15.97 22.54 6.58
C ASP A 35 -16.82 21.27 6.52
N LEU A 36 -16.13 20.12 6.53
CA LEU A 36 -16.67 18.79 6.25
C LEU A 36 -17.78 18.34 7.21
N GLY A 37 -17.73 18.78 8.47
CA GLY A 37 -18.71 18.43 9.49
C GLY A 37 -20.04 19.18 9.37
N ARG A 38 -20.10 20.20 8.50
CA ARG A 38 -21.26 21.05 8.36
C ARG A 38 -22.04 20.74 7.09
N ARG A 39 -23.35 20.56 7.21
CA ARG A 39 -24.25 20.49 6.06
C ARG A 39 -24.36 21.87 5.40
N LEU A 40 -24.47 21.90 4.08
CA LEU A 40 -24.70 23.12 3.32
C LEU A 40 -25.96 22.98 2.46
N TYR A 41 -26.54 24.13 2.12
CA TYR A 41 -27.74 24.25 1.31
C TYR A 41 -27.45 25.15 0.11
N VAL A 42 -27.99 24.77 -1.03
CA VAL A 42 -28.05 25.62 -2.21
C VAL A 42 -29.32 26.45 -2.07
N VAL A 43 -29.17 27.74 -1.79
CA VAL A 43 -30.29 28.65 -1.53
C VAL A 43 -30.51 29.56 -2.73
N ASN A 44 -31.76 29.66 -3.17
CA ASN A 44 -32.20 30.56 -4.24
C ASN A 44 -32.77 31.85 -3.65
N ALA A 45 -32.03 32.94 -3.82
CA ALA A 45 -32.44 34.27 -3.39
C ALA A 45 -33.18 35.06 -4.49
N GLY A 46 -33.69 34.38 -5.53
CA GLY A 46 -34.45 34.95 -6.63
C GLY A 46 -33.58 35.46 -7.80
N ASP A 47 -32.49 36.18 -7.51
CA ASP A 47 -31.55 36.69 -8.53
C ASP A 47 -30.19 35.98 -8.53
N ARG A 48 -29.90 35.22 -7.47
CA ARG A 48 -28.66 34.44 -7.28
C ARG A 48 -28.92 33.13 -6.56
N LEU A 49 -28.01 32.19 -6.78
CA LEU A 49 -27.84 31.03 -5.93
C LEU A 49 -26.71 31.31 -4.93
N SER A 50 -26.78 30.79 -3.71
CA SER A 50 -25.74 30.85 -2.68
C SER A 50 -25.54 29.49 -2.05
N LEU A 51 -24.32 29.22 -1.56
CA LEU A 51 -24.06 28.08 -0.69
C LEU A 51 -24.11 28.58 0.75
N GLU A 52 -25.07 28.11 1.51
CA GLU A 52 -25.35 28.58 2.87
C GLU A 52 -25.37 27.43 3.87
N THR A 53 -25.35 27.77 5.15
CA THR A 53 -25.27 26.78 6.24
C THR A 53 -26.63 26.48 6.88
N ALA A 54 -27.65 27.24 6.47
CA ALA A 54 -29.05 27.07 6.85
C ALA A 54 -29.91 27.44 5.64
N CYS A 55 -31.15 26.98 5.62
CA CYS A 55 -32.16 27.41 4.66
C CYS A 55 -33.50 27.42 5.39
N ASP A 56 -33.94 28.62 5.79
CA ASP A 56 -35.15 28.80 6.60
C ASP A 56 -36.43 28.72 5.76
N ASP A 57 -36.34 29.03 4.47
CA ASP A 57 -37.43 28.89 3.50
C ASP A 57 -37.24 27.64 2.64
N ALA A 58 -38.05 26.62 2.89
CA ALA A 58 -38.01 25.36 2.14
C ALA A 58 -38.28 25.56 0.64
N GLN A 59 -39.00 26.60 0.23
CA GLN A 59 -39.25 26.90 -1.19
C GLN A 59 -38.03 27.50 -1.89
N ALA A 60 -37.09 28.08 -1.13
CA ALA A 60 -35.83 28.61 -1.65
C ALA A 60 -34.70 27.56 -1.64
N CYS A 61 -34.92 26.36 -1.10
CA CYS A 61 -33.90 25.31 -1.00
C CYS A 61 -33.85 24.46 -2.28
N GLU A 62 -32.89 24.74 -3.16
CA GLU A 62 -32.73 24.03 -4.43
C GLU A 62 -31.91 22.73 -4.30
N GLY A 63 -31.15 22.59 -3.22
CA GLY A 63 -30.31 21.41 -3.01
C GLY A 63 -29.58 21.40 -1.67
N MET A 64 -28.98 20.26 -1.35
CA MET A 64 -28.24 20.05 -0.11
C MET A 64 -26.91 19.36 -0.40
N VAL A 65 -25.85 19.84 0.24
CA VAL A 65 -24.57 19.15 0.32
C VAL A 65 -24.45 18.55 1.72
N PRO A 66 -24.35 17.22 1.87
CA PRO A 66 -24.26 16.61 3.18
C PRO A 66 -22.99 17.03 3.92
N ALA A 67 -23.05 16.95 5.26
CA ALA A 67 -21.84 16.82 6.06
C ALA A 67 -21.20 15.47 5.69
N LEU A 68 -19.92 15.50 5.34
CA LEU A 68 -19.19 14.34 4.87
C LEU A 68 -17.74 14.43 5.34
N GLU A 69 -17.47 13.74 6.43
CA GLU A 69 -16.15 13.63 7.05
C GLU A 69 -15.39 12.39 6.55
N PRO A 70 -14.05 12.32 6.73
CA PRO A 70 -13.24 11.19 6.27
C PRO A 70 -13.71 9.81 6.73
N HIS A 71 -14.24 9.69 7.96
CA HIS A 71 -14.72 8.43 8.52
C HIS A 71 -15.99 7.90 7.82
N GLN A 72 -16.68 8.75 7.07
CA GLN A 72 -17.88 8.41 6.30
C GLN A 72 -17.56 7.94 4.87
N LEU A 73 -16.29 7.97 4.46
CA LEU A 73 -15.85 7.41 3.19
C LEU A 73 -15.52 5.91 3.36
N GLY A 74 -16.07 5.07 2.49
CA GLY A 74 -15.86 3.63 2.53
C GLY A 74 -16.87 2.89 3.41
N ASP A 75 -16.46 1.74 3.93
CA ASP A 75 -17.32 0.84 4.69
C ASP A 75 -17.11 1.04 6.20
N PRO A 76 -18.14 1.42 6.98
CA PRO A 76 -18.03 1.58 8.43
C PRO A 76 -17.71 0.27 9.17
N ALA A 77 -18.02 -0.90 8.60
CA ALA A 77 -17.64 -2.18 9.18
C ALA A 77 -16.11 -2.38 9.15
N PHE A 78 -15.40 -1.83 8.16
CA PHE A 78 -13.94 -1.84 8.15
C PHE A 78 -13.38 -1.03 9.34
N LEU A 79 -13.94 0.15 9.60
CA LEU A 79 -13.53 1.00 10.73
C LEU A 79 -13.73 0.28 12.06
N HIS A 80 -14.90 -0.34 12.22
CA HIS A 80 -15.24 -1.12 13.41
C HIS A 80 -14.31 -2.32 13.61
N ASP A 81 -14.17 -3.17 12.59
CA ASP A 81 -13.47 -4.46 12.69
C ASP A 81 -11.97 -4.31 12.94
N TYR A 82 -11.38 -3.21 12.47
CA TYR A 82 -9.96 -2.91 12.61
C TYR A 82 -9.66 -1.82 13.64
N GLY A 83 -10.67 -1.22 14.28
CA GLY A 83 -10.48 -0.15 15.26
C GLY A 83 -9.80 1.09 14.69
N VAL A 84 -10.15 1.47 13.45
CA VAL A 84 -9.56 2.61 12.74
C VAL A 84 -10.56 3.74 12.53
N ARG A 85 -10.06 4.98 12.40
CA ARG A 85 -10.90 6.18 12.20
C ARG A 85 -11.16 6.54 10.74
N MET A 86 -10.51 5.87 9.79
CA MET A 86 -10.66 6.09 8.35
C MET A 86 -10.56 4.75 7.62
N ALA A 87 -11.32 4.60 6.53
CA ALA A 87 -11.24 3.44 5.63
C ALA A 87 -9.98 3.50 4.76
N TYR A 88 -8.83 3.44 5.42
CA TYR A 88 -7.51 3.68 4.86
C TYR A 88 -6.50 2.79 5.56
N TYR A 89 -5.55 2.23 4.81
CA TYR A 89 -4.34 1.68 5.40
C TYR A 89 -3.08 1.95 4.57
N ALA A 90 -1.93 1.97 5.24
CA ALA A 90 -0.63 2.00 4.58
C ALA A 90 -0.11 0.58 4.34
N GLY A 91 -0.04 0.18 3.07
CA GLY A 91 0.39 -1.16 2.66
C GLY A 91 1.84 -1.44 2.98
N ALA A 92 2.16 -2.73 3.08
CA ALA A 92 3.51 -3.14 3.43
C ALA A 92 4.52 -2.79 2.34
N MET A 93 5.73 -2.43 2.79
CA MET A 93 6.87 -2.19 1.92
C MET A 93 8.04 -3.00 2.48
N ALA A 94 8.53 -3.96 1.68
CA ALA A 94 9.47 -5.00 2.09
C ALA A 94 10.74 -4.48 2.78
N ASN A 95 11.46 -5.38 3.45
CA ASN A 95 12.71 -5.12 4.17
C ASN A 95 12.58 -4.04 5.25
N GLY A 96 11.40 -3.91 5.87
CA GLY A 96 11.15 -2.92 6.92
C GLY A 96 11.05 -1.48 6.43
N ILE A 97 10.82 -1.25 5.12
CA ILE A 97 10.59 0.10 4.60
C ILE A 97 9.29 0.68 5.17
N ASN A 98 8.22 -0.13 5.25
CA ASN A 98 7.12 0.17 6.16
C ASN A 98 7.58 -0.29 7.55
N SER A 99 8.23 0.64 8.23
CA SER A 99 9.03 0.43 9.44
C SER A 99 8.14 0.36 10.69
N GLU A 100 8.73 -0.01 11.83
CA GLU A 100 8.05 0.13 13.11
C GLU A 100 7.66 1.57 13.40
N ASP A 101 8.49 2.55 13.03
CA ASP A 101 8.18 3.98 13.25
C ASP A 101 6.95 4.41 12.46
N MET A 102 6.81 3.94 11.22
CA MET A 102 5.64 4.20 10.38
C MET A 102 4.39 3.54 10.94
N VAL A 103 4.46 2.26 11.31
CA VAL A 103 3.32 1.53 11.89
C VAL A 103 2.89 2.15 13.22
N ILE A 104 3.85 2.54 14.08
CA ILE A 104 3.57 3.18 15.36
C ILE A 104 2.93 4.56 15.16
N ALA A 105 3.44 5.36 14.21
CA ALA A 105 2.88 6.68 13.91
C ALA A 105 1.42 6.58 13.45
N LEU A 106 1.12 5.64 12.55
CA LEU A 106 -0.23 5.36 12.07
C LEU A 106 -1.14 4.86 13.19
N GLY A 107 -0.73 3.82 13.92
CA GLY A 107 -1.56 3.21 14.95
C GLY A 107 -1.90 4.16 16.09
N ARG A 108 -0.96 5.03 16.51
CA ARG A 108 -1.23 6.08 17.51
C ARG A 108 -2.33 7.06 17.10
N GLN A 109 -2.60 7.14 15.80
CA GLN A 109 -3.59 8.03 15.21
C GLN A 109 -4.81 7.25 14.69
N GLY A 110 -4.99 6.00 15.13
CA GLY A 110 -6.12 5.16 14.74
C GLY A 110 -6.13 4.80 13.26
N LEU A 111 -4.95 4.65 12.64
CA LEU A 111 -4.80 4.23 11.25
C LEU A 111 -4.05 2.90 11.18
N LEU A 112 -4.45 2.05 10.23
CA LEU A 112 -3.83 0.75 10.04
C LEU A 112 -2.57 0.87 9.17
N GLY A 113 -1.51 0.22 9.62
CA GLY A 113 -0.26 0.06 8.86
C GLY A 113 0.29 -1.34 9.06
N PHE A 114 0.96 -1.86 8.02
CA PHE A 114 1.52 -3.21 8.02
C PHE A 114 3.05 -3.19 8.02
N LEU A 115 3.65 -3.79 9.05
CA LEU A 115 5.10 -4.00 9.08
C LEU A 115 5.55 -4.74 7.81
N GLY A 116 6.53 -4.17 7.12
CA GLY A 116 7.14 -4.76 5.93
C GLY A 116 8.05 -5.95 6.21
N ALA A 117 7.48 -7.07 6.68
CA ALA A 117 8.25 -8.23 7.13
C ALA A 117 8.94 -9.02 6.00
N GLY A 118 8.43 -8.96 4.76
CA GLY A 118 9.04 -9.63 3.62
C GLY A 118 10.52 -9.28 3.45
N GLY A 119 11.39 -10.30 3.39
CA GLY A 119 12.85 -10.13 3.29
C GLY A 119 13.59 -9.95 4.63
N LEU A 120 12.88 -9.77 5.75
CA LEU A 120 13.49 -9.73 7.08
C LEU A 120 13.77 -11.13 7.63
N GLY A 121 14.84 -11.26 8.42
CA GLY A 121 15.12 -12.48 9.19
C GLY A 121 14.18 -12.63 10.39
N ARG A 122 14.01 -13.87 10.87
CA ARG A 122 13.11 -14.24 11.99
C ARG A 122 13.33 -13.38 13.24
N GLU A 123 14.58 -13.20 13.65
CA GLU A 123 14.94 -12.37 14.82
C GLU A 123 14.55 -10.90 14.63
N ARG A 124 14.71 -10.37 13.41
CA ARG A 124 14.36 -8.99 13.09
C ARG A 124 12.85 -8.78 13.08
N VAL A 125 12.09 -9.77 12.61
CA VAL A 125 10.62 -9.77 12.72
C VAL A 125 10.22 -9.78 14.20
N ALA A 126 10.76 -10.72 15.00
CA ALA A 126 10.45 -10.81 16.42
C ALA A 126 10.70 -9.50 17.18
N SER A 127 11.86 -8.84 16.95
CA SER A 127 12.17 -7.56 17.58
C SER A 127 11.24 -6.43 17.13
N ALA A 128 10.85 -6.40 15.85
CA ALA A 128 9.88 -5.44 15.35
C ALA A 128 8.50 -5.61 16.01
N LEU A 129 8.00 -6.86 16.10
CA LEU A 129 6.71 -7.16 16.75
C LEU A 129 6.71 -6.76 18.22
N ALA A 130 7.80 -7.05 18.94
CA ALA A 130 7.93 -6.64 20.34
C ALA A 130 7.88 -5.12 20.50
N ARG A 131 8.59 -4.38 19.62
CA ARG A 131 8.61 -2.90 19.65
C ARG A 131 7.24 -2.30 19.32
N ILE A 132 6.58 -2.78 18.26
CA ILE A 132 5.27 -2.27 17.84
C ILE A 132 4.22 -2.62 18.89
N GLY A 133 4.16 -3.87 19.36
CA GLY A 133 3.22 -4.31 20.38
C GLY A 133 3.35 -3.55 21.71
N ALA A 134 4.57 -3.21 22.12
CA ALA A 134 4.80 -2.38 23.30
C ALA A 134 4.29 -0.94 23.12
N ALA A 135 4.38 -0.39 21.91
CA ALA A 135 3.91 0.97 21.60
C ALA A 135 2.39 1.04 21.32
N LEU A 136 1.79 -0.06 20.86
CA LEU A 136 0.40 -0.19 20.44
C LEU A 136 -0.24 -1.48 21.02
N PRO A 137 -0.39 -1.58 22.35
CA PRO A 137 -0.87 -2.81 23.00
C PRO A 137 -2.31 -3.18 22.63
N GLN A 138 -3.10 -2.22 22.15
CA GLN A 138 -4.49 -2.41 21.73
C GLN A 138 -4.70 -2.23 20.23
N GLY A 139 -3.62 -2.21 19.43
CA GLY A 139 -3.72 -1.88 18.02
C GLY A 139 -3.96 -0.39 17.74
N PRO A 140 -4.39 -0.04 16.52
CA PRO A 140 -4.40 -0.90 15.34
C PRO A 140 -3.00 -1.03 14.72
N TRP A 141 -2.60 -2.24 14.36
CA TRP A 141 -1.41 -2.52 13.54
C TRP A 141 -1.46 -3.95 13.00
N GLY A 142 -0.74 -4.21 11.92
CA GLY A 142 -0.63 -5.54 11.34
C GLY A 142 0.76 -5.87 10.82
N VAL A 143 0.89 -7.08 10.27
CA VAL A 143 2.14 -7.60 9.71
C VAL A 143 1.89 -8.10 8.30
N ASN A 144 2.82 -7.84 7.39
CA ASN A 144 2.77 -8.47 6.08
C ASN A 144 3.19 -9.94 6.16
N LEU A 145 2.32 -10.85 5.74
CA LEU A 145 2.69 -12.23 5.47
C LEU A 145 2.90 -12.37 3.96
N LEU A 146 4.16 -12.20 3.53
CA LEU A 146 4.56 -12.35 2.14
C LEU A 146 4.68 -13.84 1.82
N HIS A 147 4.00 -14.30 0.77
CA HIS A 147 4.16 -15.68 0.30
C HIS A 147 5.62 -15.92 -0.16
N ASN A 148 6.23 -16.97 0.35
CA ASN A 148 7.60 -17.35 0.07
C ASN A 148 7.68 -18.88 -0.20
N PRO A 149 7.35 -19.33 -1.42
CA PRO A 149 7.38 -20.75 -1.76
C PRO A 149 8.79 -21.36 -1.67
N GLY A 150 9.84 -20.54 -1.69
CA GLY A 150 11.23 -20.99 -1.49
C GLY A 150 11.62 -21.24 -0.04
N ASP A 151 10.83 -20.78 0.93
CA ASP A 151 11.06 -20.96 2.38
C ASP A 151 9.71 -20.98 3.13
N ALA A 152 8.97 -22.08 2.95
CA ALA A 152 7.65 -22.25 3.58
C ALA A 152 7.72 -22.29 5.12
N GLU A 153 8.86 -22.72 5.69
CA GLU A 153 9.07 -22.70 7.15
C GLU A 153 9.14 -21.27 7.68
N TRP A 154 9.72 -20.33 6.92
CA TRP A 154 9.70 -18.92 7.31
C TRP A 154 8.28 -18.37 7.43
N GLU A 155 7.37 -18.71 6.51
CA GLU A 155 5.97 -18.27 6.61
C GLU A 155 5.32 -18.77 7.90
N ILE A 156 5.51 -20.06 8.23
CA ILE A 156 4.98 -20.66 9.46
C ILE A 156 5.56 -20.00 10.71
N ASP A 157 6.87 -19.72 10.72
CA ASP A 157 7.52 -19.09 11.86
C ASP A 157 7.06 -17.64 12.07
N VAL A 158 6.83 -16.89 10.99
CA VAL A 158 6.22 -15.55 11.08
C VAL A 158 4.81 -15.64 11.63
N VAL A 159 3.98 -16.59 11.19
CA VAL A 159 2.64 -16.80 11.75
C VAL A 159 2.70 -17.11 13.25
N ARG A 160 3.60 -18.00 13.67
CA ARG A 160 3.81 -18.31 15.10
C ARG A 160 4.25 -17.08 15.90
N LEU A 161 5.14 -16.26 15.33
CA LEU A 161 5.56 -15.00 15.94
C LEU A 161 4.37 -14.03 16.08
N CYS A 162 3.58 -13.84 15.03
CA CYS A 162 2.40 -12.98 15.07
C CYS A 162 1.41 -13.41 16.17
N ILE A 163 1.10 -14.71 16.26
CA ILE A 163 0.20 -15.27 17.29
C ILE A 163 0.76 -15.01 18.70
N ARG A 164 2.05 -15.29 18.93
CA ARG A 164 2.68 -15.05 20.25
C ARG A 164 2.68 -13.59 20.67
N HIS A 165 2.78 -12.68 19.72
CA HIS A 165 2.81 -11.24 19.97
C HIS A 165 1.42 -10.58 19.95
N GLY A 166 0.34 -11.37 19.83
CA GLY A 166 -1.03 -10.84 19.86
C GLY A 166 -1.39 -9.99 18.65
N VAL A 167 -0.74 -10.21 17.50
CA VAL A 167 -1.16 -9.61 16.23
C VAL A 167 -2.57 -10.09 15.92
N SER A 168 -3.45 -9.20 15.45
CA SER A 168 -4.85 -9.54 15.11
C SER A 168 -5.13 -9.52 13.61
N VAL A 169 -4.26 -8.92 12.80
CA VAL A 169 -4.46 -8.80 11.35
C VAL A 169 -3.14 -8.95 10.57
N VAL A 170 -3.21 -9.66 9.45
CA VAL A 170 -2.12 -9.73 8.46
C VAL A 170 -2.56 -9.20 7.10
N GLU A 171 -1.62 -8.58 6.39
CA GLU A 171 -1.74 -8.33 4.95
C GLU A 171 -1.08 -9.51 4.22
N ALA A 172 -1.88 -10.36 3.58
CA ALA A 172 -1.39 -11.49 2.78
C ALA A 172 -1.10 -11.03 1.36
N SER A 173 0.16 -11.15 0.90
CA SER A 173 0.58 -10.67 -0.43
C SER A 173 1.44 -11.69 -1.18
N ALA A 174 1.49 -11.54 -2.51
CA ALA A 174 2.21 -12.42 -3.44
C ALA A 174 1.75 -13.89 -3.48
N TYR A 175 0.59 -14.21 -2.88
CA TYR A 175 -0.01 -15.55 -2.97
C TYR A 175 -0.55 -15.81 -4.38
N MET A 176 -0.17 -16.94 -4.98
CA MET A 176 -0.80 -17.46 -6.20
C MET A 176 -1.87 -18.52 -5.87
N SER A 177 -1.69 -19.20 -4.74
CA SER A 177 -2.62 -20.13 -4.09
C SER A 177 -2.41 -20.02 -2.58
N LEU A 178 -3.31 -20.59 -1.77
CA LEU A 178 -3.14 -20.59 -0.31
C LEU A 178 -1.92 -21.44 0.11
N SER A 179 -1.22 -21.00 1.16
CA SER A 179 -0.21 -21.81 1.85
C SER A 179 -0.75 -22.37 3.17
N PRO A 180 -0.14 -23.45 3.72
CA PRO A 180 -0.48 -23.92 5.05
C PRO A 180 -0.35 -22.83 6.13
N ALA A 181 0.57 -21.88 5.97
CA ALA A 181 0.80 -20.81 6.95
C ALA A 181 -0.39 -19.84 7.04
N ILE A 182 -0.90 -19.36 5.90
CA ILE A 182 -2.05 -18.43 5.93
C ILE A 182 -3.34 -19.14 6.39
N VAL A 183 -3.50 -20.43 6.08
CA VAL A 183 -4.61 -21.26 6.60
C VAL A 183 -4.48 -21.44 8.12
N TYR A 184 -3.28 -21.72 8.62
CA TYR A 184 -3.01 -21.82 10.05
C TYR A 184 -3.33 -20.50 10.78
N TRP A 185 -2.88 -19.37 10.24
CA TRP A 185 -3.22 -18.05 10.78
C TRP A 185 -4.73 -17.87 10.93
N ARG A 186 -5.49 -18.09 9.85
CA ARG A 186 -6.95 -17.96 9.85
C ARG A 186 -7.62 -18.87 10.88
N ALA A 187 -7.36 -20.18 10.77
CA ALA A 187 -8.07 -21.18 11.55
C ALA A 187 -7.77 -21.10 13.05
N SER A 188 -6.52 -20.77 13.42
CA SER A 188 -6.12 -20.63 14.84
C SER A 188 -6.84 -19.47 15.56
N GLY A 189 -7.36 -18.48 14.83
CA GLY A 189 -8.09 -17.35 15.38
C GLY A 189 -9.59 -17.57 15.56
N LEU A 190 -10.13 -18.69 15.07
CA LEU A 190 -11.57 -18.97 15.11
C LEU A 190 -12.01 -19.47 16.48
N ALA A 191 -13.19 -19.02 16.92
CA ALA A 191 -13.87 -19.50 18.10
C ALA A 191 -15.39 -19.41 17.92
N ARG A 192 -16.17 -20.25 18.59
CA ARG A 192 -17.63 -20.08 18.64
C ARG A 192 -17.99 -18.98 19.63
N ASN A 193 -18.91 -18.11 19.25
CA ASN A 193 -19.48 -17.12 20.14
C ASN A 193 -20.68 -17.71 20.93
N GLY A 194 -21.13 -17.01 21.98
CA GLY A 194 -22.24 -17.46 22.84
C GLY A 194 -23.61 -17.60 22.15
N GLN A 195 -23.73 -17.16 20.90
CA GLN A 195 -24.94 -17.29 20.07
C GLN A 195 -24.78 -18.33 18.95
N GLY A 196 -23.68 -19.09 18.93
CA GLY A 196 -23.42 -20.14 17.94
C GLY A 196 -22.78 -19.65 16.63
N GLY A 197 -22.55 -18.36 16.45
CA GLY A 197 -21.78 -17.80 15.33
C GLY A 197 -20.27 -17.94 15.53
N ILE A 198 -19.49 -17.51 14.54
CA ILE A 198 -18.03 -17.59 14.55
C ILE A 198 -17.43 -16.22 14.90
N ASP A 199 -16.64 -16.17 15.96
CA ASP A 199 -15.73 -15.06 16.26
C ASP A 199 -14.41 -15.26 15.52
N ILE A 200 -13.95 -14.19 14.85
CA ILE A 200 -12.76 -14.18 14.01
C ILE A 200 -11.75 -13.23 14.63
N ARG A 201 -10.79 -13.79 15.36
CA ARG A 201 -9.74 -12.99 16.04
C ARG A 201 -8.52 -12.72 15.16
N HIS A 202 -8.24 -13.62 14.21
CA HIS A 202 -7.14 -13.48 13.25
C HIS A 202 -7.70 -13.12 11.88
N ARG A 203 -7.64 -11.83 11.57
CA ARG A 203 -8.15 -11.27 10.31
C ARG A 203 -7.11 -11.31 9.21
N ILE A 204 -7.57 -11.38 7.96
CA ILE A 204 -6.73 -11.32 6.77
C ILE A 204 -7.25 -10.26 5.81
N ILE A 205 -6.37 -9.35 5.43
CA ILE A 205 -6.53 -8.51 4.24
C ILE A 205 -5.67 -9.14 3.13
N ALA A 206 -6.30 -9.77 2.14
CA ALA A 206 -5.57 -10.41 1.05
C ALA A 206 -5.42 -9.45 -0.14
N LYS A 207 -4.17 -9.14 -0.50
CA LYS A 207 -3.84 -8.23 -1.60
C LYS A 207 -3.57 -9.01 -2.88
N VAL A 208 -4.43 -8.77 -3.88
CA VAL A 208 -4.50 -9.57 -5.12
C VAL A 208 -4.71 -8.65 -6.32
N SER A 209 -4.22 -9.06 -7.49
CA SER A 209 -4.47 -8.35 -8.76
C SER A 209 -5.36 -9.15 -9.72
N ARG A 210 -5.64 -10.42 -9.41
CA ARG A 210 -6.31 -11.38 -10.29
C ARG A 210 -7.50 -12.04 -9.64
N ARG A 211 -8.51 -12.32 -10.46
CA ARG A 211 -9.78 -12.91 -10.03
C ARG A 211 -9.60 -14.34 -9.52
N GLU A 212 -8.73 -15.12 -10.15
CA GLU A 212 -8.46 -16.52 -9.78
C GLU A 212 -7.82 -16.61 -8.39
N VAL A 213 -6.95 -15.66 -8.05
CA VAL A 213 -6.32 -15.59 -6.72
C VAL A 213 -7.32 -15.10 -5.68
N ALA A 214 -8.11 -14.06 -5.99
CA ALA A 214 -9.16 -13.56 -5.11
C ALA A 214 -10.12 -14.68 -4.70
N GLN A 215 -10.50 -15.56 -5.63
CA GLN A 215 -11.39 -16.68 -5.38
C GLN A 215 -10.89 -17.61 -4.25
N HIS A 216 -9.58 -17.86 -4.17
CA HIS A 216 -9.02 -18.68 -3.10
C HIS A 216 -9.23 -18.07 -1.70
N PHE A 217 -9.21 -16.74 -1.59
CA PHE A 217 -9.36 -16.03 -0.33
C PHE A 217 -10.83 -15.79 0.06
N ILE A 218 -11.74 -15.74 -0.91
CA ILE A 218 -13.18 -15.62 -0.63
C ILE A 218 -13.77 -16.97 -0.23
N HIS A 219 -13.26 -18.06 -0.80
CA HIS A 219 -13.67 -19.41 -0.40
C HIS A 219 -13.07 -19.83 0.96
N PRO A 220 -13.68 -20.85 1.62
CA PRO A 220 -13.14 -21.39 2.85
C PRO A 220 -11.81 -22.10 2.65
N ALA A 221 -11.12 -22.36 3.76
CA ALA A 221 -9.86 -23.10 3.76
C ALA A 221 -10.01 -24.51 3.14
N PRO A 222 -9.04 -24.98 2.32
CA PRO A 222 -9.09 -26.33 1.76
C PRO A 222 -9.02 -27.41 2.86
N GLU A 223 -9.95 -28.37 2.81
CA GLU A 223 -10.05 -29.47 3.80
C GLU A 223 -8.74 -30.23 3.99
N LYS A 224 -7.99 -30.49 2.91
CA LYS A 224 -6.71 -31.19 2.99
C LYS A 224 -5.66 -30.42 3.79
N MET A 225 -5.64 -29.09 3.68
CA MET A 225 -4.74 -28.25 4.47
C MET A 225 -5.17 -28.23 5.94
N LEU A 226 -6.47 -28.10 6.20
CA LEU A 226 -7.03 -28.14 7.56
C LEU A 226 -6.75 -29.47 8.26
N ALA A 227 -7.01 -30.59 7.60
CA ALA A 227 -6.74 -31.93 8.12
C ALA A 227 -5.26 -32.07 8.49
N ARG A 228 -4.36 -31.60 7.62
CA ARG A 228 -2.92 -31.64 7.91
C ARG A 228 -2.54 -30.77 9.12
N LEU A 229 -3.12 -29.58 9.26
CA LEU A 229 -2.85 -28.70 10.40
C LEU A 229 -3.39 -29.28 11.72
N VAL A 230 -4.48 -30.06 11.68
CA VAL A 230 -4.97 -30.83 12.83
C VAL A 230 -4.02 -31.97 13.18
N GLU A 231 -3.56 -32.74 12.19
CA GLU A 231 -2.57 -33.81 12.37
C GLU A 231 -1.26 -33.28 12.99
N ASP A 232 -0.81 -32.12 12.52
CA ASP A 232 0.40 -31.45 13.02
C ASP A 232 0.17 -30.76 14.40
N GLY A 233 -1.05 -30.82 14.96
CA GLY A 233 -1.39 -30.26 16.26
C GLY A 233 -1.39 -28.73 16.32
N LEU A 234 -1.46 -28.05 15.17
CA LEU A 234 -1.44 -26.59 15.08
C LEU A 234 -2.82 -25.98 15.30
N ILE A 235 -3.88 -26.70 14.97
CA ILE A 235 -5.28 -26.30 15.22
C ILE A 235 -6.09 -27.48 15.77
N SER A 236 -7.18 -27.18 16.44
CA SER A 236 -8.17 -28.17 16.88
C SER A 236 -9.09 -28.61 15.74
N THR A 237 -9.75 -29.76 15.92
CA THR A 237 -10.82 -30.22 15.02
C THR A 237 -12.00 -29.23 14.95
N GLU A 238 -12.31 -28.56 16.06
CA GLU A 238 -13.36 -27.54 16.10
C GLU A 238 -12.99 -26.30 15.25
N GLN A 239 -11.75 -25.83 15.37
CA GLN A 239 -11.23 -24.74 14.52
C GLN A 239 -11.24 -25.12 13.04
N ALA A 240 -10.88 -26.36 12.71
CA ALA A 240 -10.94 -26.85 11.34
C ALA A 240 -12.39 -26.86 10.80
N ALA A 241 -13.35 -27.32 11.61
CA ALA A 241 -14.77 -27.29 11.22
C ALA A 241 -15.28 -25.85 10.99
N MET A 242 -14.96 -24.91 11.90
CA MET A 242 -15.32 -23.50 11.73
C MET A 242 -14.68 -22.87 10.49
N ALA A 243 -13.46 -23.26 10.13
CA ALA A 243 -12.76 -22.72 8.97
C ALA A 243 -13.43 -23.07 7.63
N SER A 244 -14.29 -24.10 7.60
CA SER A 244 -15.11 -24.45 6.44
C SER A 244 -16.37 -23.57 6.30
N GLU A 245 -16.77 -22.88 7.37
CA GLU A 245 -17.99 -22.06 7.45
C GLU A 245 -17.72 -20.55 7.24
N ALA A 246 -16.45 -20.14 7.10
CA ALA A 246 -16.03 -18.75 6.96
C ALA A 246 -15.11 -18.55 5.74
N PRO A 247 -15.06 -17.34 5.14
CA PRO A 247 -14.09 -17.04 4.10
C PRO A 247 -12.66 -17.07 4.67
N MET A 248 -11.68 -17.31 3.81
CA MET A 248 -10.27 -17.25 4.19
C MET A 248 -9.81 -15.83 4.53
N ALA A 249 -10.30 -14.82 3.83
CA ALA A 249 -10.05 -13.41 4.11
C ALA A 249 -11.33 -12.66 4.49
N ASP A 250 -11.17 -11.63 5.32
CA ASP A 250 -12.26 -10.71 5.66
C ASP A 250 -12.39 -9.61 4.59
N ASP A 251 -11.24 -9.26 4.00
CA ASP A 251 -11.08 -8.13 3.11
C ASP A 251 -10.13 -8.49 1.95
N ILE A 252 -10.48 -8.05 0.74
CA ILE A 252 -9.68 -8.21 -0.47
C ILE A 252 -9.23 -6.83 -0.95
N THR A 253 -7.92 -6.61 -1.00
CA THR A 253 -7.36 -5.40 -1.62
C THR A 253 -7.06 -5.70 -3.08
N VAL A 254 -7.78 -5.04 -3.99
CA VAL A 254 -7.49 -5.09 -5.43
C VAL A 254 -6.30 -4.19 -5.73
N GLU A 255 -5.14 -4.78 -5.98
CA GLU A 255 -3.91 -4.08 -6.34
C GLU A 255 -3.77 -3.97 -7.86
N ALA A 256 -4.00 -2.76 -8.37
CA ALA A 256 -3.73 -2.39 -9.75
C ALA A 256 -2.26 -1.97 -9.93
N ASN A 257 -1.94 -1.20 -10.97
CA ASN A 257 -0.57 -0.74 -11.22
C ASN A 257 0.06 -0.03 -9.99
N SER A 258 1.03 -0.69 -9.36
CA SER A 258 1.69 -0.29 -8.11
C SER A 258 3.22 -0.30 -8.23
N GLY A 259 3.92 0.24 -7.22
CA GLY A 259 5.38 0.11 -7.14
C GLY A 259 5.78 -1.28 -6.62
N GLY A 260 6.90 -1.82 -7.10
CA GLY A 260 7.32 -3.19 -6.77
C GLY A 260 6.65 -4.21 -7.69
N HIS A 261 6.31 -5.38 -7.18
CA HIS A 261 5.65 -6.43 -7.98
C HIS A 261 4.26 -5.98 -8.42
N THR A 262 4.01 -6.04 -9.73
CA THR A 262 2.76 -5.58 -10.34
C THR A 262 2.58 -6.24 -11.70
N ASP A 263 1.34 -6.54 -12.07
CA ASP A 263 0.96 -6.94 -13.44
C ASP A 263 0.48 -5.75 -14.29
N ASN A 264 0.63 -4.53 -13.76
CA ASN A 264 0.23 -3.27 -14.38
C ASN A 264 -1.28 -3.19 -14.69
N GLY A 265 -2.13 -3.89 -13.92
CA GLY A 265 -3.58 -3.82 -14.04
C GLY A 265 -4.14 -2.41 -13.97
N VAL A 266 -5.25 -2.16 -14.67
CA VAL A 266 -5.99 -0.90 -14.64
C VAL A 266 -7.04 -0.99 -13.53
N LEU A 267 -6.97 -0.10 -12.53
CA LEU A 267 -7.84 -0.18 -11.34
C LEU A 267 -9.33 -0.16 -11.70
N SER A 268 -9.75 0.70 -12.63
CA SER A 268 -11.14 0.81 -13.08
C SER A 268 -11.67 -0.42 -13.82
N CYS A 269 -10.79 -1.35 -14.22
CA CYS A 269 -11.17 -2.62 -14.83
C CYS A 269 -11.08 -3.77 -13.81
N ALA A 270 -9.99 -3.82 -13.03
CA ALA A 270 -9.73 -4.90 -12.08
C ALA A 270 -10.69 -4.86 -10.88
N PHE A 271 -10.94 -3.67 -10.33
CA PHE A 271 -11.80 -3.49 -9.16
C PHE A 271 -13.23 -4.04 -9.38
N PRO A 272 -14.00 -3.58 -10.39
CA PRO A 272 -15.36 -4.08 -10.59
C PRO A 272 -15.41 -5.58 -10.93
N SER A 273 -14.37 -6.12 -11.58
CA SER A 273 -14.29 -7.57 -11.88
C SER A 273 -14.20 -8.42 -10.62
N ILE A 274 -13.40 -7.99 -9.63
CA ILE A 274 -13.26 -8.71 -8.35
C ILE A 274 -14.46 -8.44 -7.42
N ALA A 275 -15.04 -7.23 -7.46
CA ALA A 275 -16.28 -6.94 -6.75
C ALA A 275 -17.43 -7.85 -7.23
N ALA A 276 -17.57 -8.04 -8.55
CA ALA A 276 -18.54 -8.97 -9.11
C ALA A 276 -18.29 -10.42 -8.66
N LEU A 277 -17.03 -10.87 -8.61
CA LEU A 277 -16.69 -12.20 -8.08
C LEU A 277 -17.21 -12.39 -6.65
N ARG A 278 -17.01 -11.38 -5.81
CA ARG A 278 -17.47 -11.41 -4.42
C ARG A 278 -18.98 -11.54 -4.35
N ASP A 279 -19.71 -10.77 -5.15
CA ASP A 279 -21.17 -10.83 -5.20
C ASP A 279 -21.65 -12.21 -5.66
N GLU A 280 -21.06 -12.78 -6.73
CA GLU A 280 -21.38 -14.13 -7.22
C GLU A 280 -21.15 -15.24 -6.17
N ILE A 281 -20.07 -15.15 -5.39
CA ILE A 281 -19.79 -16.11 -4.33
C ILE A 281 -20.75 -15.93 -3.15
N ALA A 282 -21.06 -14.69 -2.76
CA ALA A 282 -22.02 -14.41 -1.70
C ALA A 282 -23.43 -14.89 -2.07
N GLU A 283 -23.87 -14.73 -3.32
CA GLU A 283 -25.16 -15.25 -3.81
C GLU A 283 -25.26 -16.78 -3.70
N THR A 284 -24.15 -17.48 -3.96
CA THR A 284 -24.14 -18.97 -3.96
C THR A 284 -23.88 -19.58 -2.59
N ARG A 285 -23.18 -18.89 -1.68
CA ARG A 285 -22.77 -19.42 -0.37
C ARG A 285 -23.39 -18.70 0.83
N GLY A 286 -24.07 -17.58 0.62
CA GLY A 286 -24.70 -16.77 1.66
C GLY A 286 -23.84 -15.61 2.15
N GLU A 287 -24.48 -14.69 2.89
CA GLU A 287 -23.91 -13.40 3.29
C GLU A 287 -22.66 -13.52 4.20
N ALA A 288 -22.49 -14.64 4.90
CA ALA A 288 -21.29 -14.92 5.69
C ALA A 288 -19.98 -14.91 4.86
N PHE A 289 -20.08 -15.12 3.55
CA PHE A 289 -18.95 -15.07 2.60
C PHE A 289 -18.83 -13.72 1.88
N ARG A 290 -19.61 -12.71 2.26
CA ARG A 290 -19.54 -11.38 1.67
C ARG A 290 -18.33 -10.61 2.22
N VAL A 291 -17.18 -10.81 1.60
CA VAL A 291 -15.96 -10.05 1.93
C VAL A 291 -16.05 -8.60 1.44
N ARG A 292 -15.33 -7.70 2.09
CA ARG A 292 -15.17 -6.30 1.64
C ARG A 292 -14.09 -6.21 0.58
N ILE A 293 -14.27 -5.30 -0.38
CA ILE A 293 -13.32 -5.09 -1.47
C ILE A 293 -12.75 -3.69 -1.40
N GLY A 294 -11.44 -3.56 -1.15
CA GLY A 294 -10.72 -2.30 -1.18
C GLY A 294 -9.87 -2.14 -2.44
N ALA A 295 -9.26 -0.96 -2.57
CA ALA A 295 -8.49 -0.58 -3.76
C ALA A 295 -7.06 -0.15 -3.42
N ALA A 296 -6.10 -0.58 -4.24
CA ALA A 296 -4.70 -0.17 -4.20
C ALA A 296 -4.13 0.01 -5.62
N GLY A 297 -2.97 0.66 -5.72
CA GLY A 297 -2.29 0.94 -7.00
C GLY A 297 -2.79 2.22 -7.65
N GLY A 298 -1.88 3.13 -8.01
CA GLY A 298 -2.22 4.44 -8.57
C GLY A 298 -2.82 5.47 -7.59
N ILE A 299 -3.04 5.12 -6.32
CA ILE A 299 -3.63 6.02 -5.31
C ILE A 299 -2.55 6.92 -4.72
N GLY A 300 -2.39 8.11 -5.31
CA GLY A 300 -1.41 9.12 -4.86
C GLY A 300 -1.96 10.53 -4.65
N ASN A 301 -3.22 10.79 -4.98
CA ASN A 301 -3.85 12.10 -4.79
C ASN A 301 -5.33 11.94 -4.39
N PRO A 302 -5.99 13.03 -3.93
CA PRO A 302 -7.38 12.95 -3.48
C PRO A 302 -8.37 12.52 -4.58
N GLN A 303 -8.09 12.84 -5.84
CA GLN A 303 -8.93 12.43 -6.98
C GLN A 303 -8.93 10.91 -7.13
N ALA A 304 -7.76 10.27 -6.99
CA ALA A 304 -7.64 8.82 -7.05
C ALA A 304 -8.35 8.15 -5.87
N VAL A 305 -8.26 8.72 -4.66
CA VAL A 305 -8.99 8.25 -3.48
C VAL A 305 -10.50 8.37 -3.69
N TYR A 306 -10.98 9.54 -4.13
CA TYR A 306 -12.39 9.75 -4.43
C TYR A 306 -12.89 8.80 -5.53
N ALA A 307 -12.10 8.59 -6.58
CA ALA A 307 -12.44 7.66 -7.66
C ALA A 307 -12.56 6.21 -7.16
N ALA A 308 -11.68 5.77 -6.26
CA ALA A 308 -11.76 4.45 -5.64
C ALA A 308 -13.07 4.27 -4.85
N PHE A 309 -13.43 5.23 -3.99
CA PHE A 309 -14.69 5.18 -3.26
C PHE A 309 -15.91 5.28 -4.18
N ALA A 310 -15.85 6.09 -5.25
CA ALA A 310 -16.91 6.19 -6.24
C ALA A 310 -17.13 4.89 -7.03
N MET A 311 -16.11 4.04 -7.15
CA MET A 311 -16.26 2.68 -7.70
C MET A 311 -16.86 1.68 -6.70
N GLY A 312 -16.97 2.05 -5.41
CA GLY A 312 -17.50 1.18 -4.36
C GLY A 312 -16.42 0.54 -3.47
N ALA A 313 -15.20 1.07 -3.43
CA ALA A 313 -14.16 0.56 -2.53
C ALA A 313 -14.58 0.69 -1.06
N ALA A 314 -14.46 -0.40 -0.30
CA ALA A 314 -14.69 -0.42 1.14
C ALA A 314 -13.62 0.39 1.90
N TYR A 315 -12.40 0.41 1.37
CA TYR A 315 -11.26 1.16 1.89
C TYR A 315 -10.22 1.39 0.78
N VAL A 316 -9.25 2.26 1.02
CA VAL A 316 -8.11 2.50 0.12
C VAL A 316 -6.78 2.12 0.77
N CYS A 317 -5.83 1.68 -0.06
CA CYS A 317 -4.47 1.35 0.36
C CYS A 317 -3.44 2.16 -0.42
N THR A 318 -2.47 2.73 0.30
CA THR A 318 -1.36 3.48 -0.28
C THR A 318 -0.03 2.75 -0.07
N GLY A 319 0.91 2.94 -0.98
CA GLY A 319 2.22 2.28 -0.95
C GLY A 319 3.33 3.27 -1.28
N SER A 320 3.57 3.51 -2.57
CA SER A 320 4.71 4.33 -3.04
C SER A 320 4.85 5.66 -2.31
N ILE A 321 3.75 6.41 -2.12
CA ILE A 321 3.77 7.71 -1.45
C ILE A 321 4.32 7.65 -0.02
N ASN A 322 4.09 6.55 0.68
CA ASN A 322 4.49 6.37 2.08
C ASN A 322 6.01 6.23 2.19
N GLN A 323 6.68 5.67 1.16
CA GLN A 323 8.13 5.52 1.14
C GLN A 323 8.88 6.87 1.16
N ALA A 324 8.24 7.96 0.72
CA ALA A 324 8.81 9.31 0.78
C ALA A 324 8.57 10.01 2.13
N CYS A 325 7.84 9.40 3.07
CA CYS A 325 7.55 10.00 4.37
C CYS A 325 8.72 9.84 5.34
N MET A 326 8.77 10.72 6.35
CA MET A 326 9.81 10.75 7.37
C MET A 326 9.95 9.42 8.11
N GLU A 327 8.84 8.73 8.35
CA GLU A 327 8.78 7.49 9.11
C GLU A 327 9.27 6.26 8.32
N ALA A 328 9.37 6.35 6.98
CA ALA A 328 9.78 5.22 6.15
C ALA A 328 11.21 4.76 6.46
N GLY A 329 11.41 3.45 6.57
CA GLY A 329 12.69 2.78 6.81
C GLY A 329 13.56 2.70 5.55
N THR A 330 13.89 3.85 4.97
CA THR A 330 14.79 3.96 3.82
C THR A 330 15.66 5.19 3.95
N SER A 331 16.74 5.27 3.18
CA SER A 331 17.72 6.35 3.30
C SER A 331 17.13 7.72 2.94
N PRO A 332 17.64 8.81 3.55
CA PRO A 332 17.25 10.18 3.20
C PRO A 332 17.42 10.47 1.69
N GLN A 333 18.47 9.95 1.08
CA GLN A 333 18.72 10.11 -0.36
C GLN A 333 17.62 9.48 -1.22
N VAL A 334 17.11 8.30 -0.84
CA VAL A 334 15.96 7.68 -1.53
C VAL A 334 14.73 8.56 -1.39
N LYS A 335 14.45 9.11 -0.20
CA LYS A 335 13.32 10.03 0.00
C LYS A 335 13.45 11.27 -0.89
N THR A 336 14.63 11.88 -0.98
CA THR A 336 14.89 13.01 -1.89
C THR A 336 14.65 12.66 -3.35
N LEU A 337 15.09 11.47 -3.81
CA LEU A 337 14.84 11.00 -5.18
C LEU A 337 13.33 10.83 -5.44
N LEU A 338 12.62 10.20 -4.50
CA LEU A 338 11.16 10.01 -4.58
C LEU A 338 10.40 11.33 -4.61
N GLY A 339 10.82 12.33 -3.84
CA GLY A 339 10.22 13.66 -3.82
C GLY A 339 10.34 14.43 -5.14
N ARG A 340 11.25 14.02 -6.03
CA ARG A 340 11.47 14.62 -7.36
C ARG A 340 10.85 13.82 -8.50
N ALA A 341 10.33 12.62 -8.21
CA ALA A 341 9.77 11.74 -9.22
C ALA A 341 8.55 12.37 -9.88
N LYS A 342 8.47 12.26 -11.20
CA LYS A 342 7.25 12.52 -11.99
C LYS A 342 6.47 11.24 -12.21
N THR A 343 5.26 11.38 -12.74
CA THR A 343 4.35 10.24 -12.97
C THR A 343 4.94 9.24 -13.97
N ASP A 344 5.75 9.71 -14.92
CA ASP A 344 6.43 8.92 -15.94
C ASP A 344 7.86 8.50 -15.55
N ASP A 345 8.35 8.83 -14.35
CA ASP A 345 9.71 8.48 -13.86
C ASP A 345 9.82 7.05 -13.32
N VAL A 346 9.03 6.13 -13.86
CA VAL A 346 9.05 4.70 -13.50
C VAL A 346 9.34 3.82 -14.70
N ALA A 347 9.85 2.61 -14.43
CA ALA A 347 10.08 1.57 -15.42
C ALA A 347 9.88 0.18 -14.82
N MET A 348 9.57 -0.80 -15.66
CA MET A 348 9.63 -2.22 -15.28
C MET A 348 11.07 -2.71 -15.38
N ALA A 349 11.54 -3.42 -14.35
CA ALA A 349 12.87 -4.02 -14.28
C ALA A 349 12.77 -5.48 -13.83
N PRO A 350 13.73 -6.36 -14.17
CA PRO A 350 13.79 -7.71 -13.61
C PRO A 350 13.72 -7.72 -12.08
N SER A 351 12.92 -8.62 -11.53
CA SER A 351 12.87 -8.87 -10.10
C SER A 351 14.01 -9.81 -9.67
N ALA A 352 14.46 -9.68 -8.43
CA ALA A 352 15.47 -10.58 -7.89
C ALA A 352 14.84 -11.96 -7.60
N ASP A 353 13.73 -11.97 -6.89
CA ASP A 353 12.85 -13.11 -6.71
C ASP A 353 12.17 -13.44 -8.04
N MET A 354 12.27 -14.69 -8.50
CA MET A 354 11.71 -15.14 -9.79
C MET A 354 12.39 -14.56 -11.06
N PHE A 355 13.65 -14.14 -10.95
CA PHE A 355 14.47 -13.66 -12.09
C PHE A 355 14.45 -14.61 -13.30
N GLU A 356 14.60 -15.91 -13.06
CA GLU A 356 14.75 -16.93 -14.11
C GLU A 356 13.49 -17.08 -14.98
N ILE A 357 12.31 -16.89 -14.39
CA ILE A 357 11.02 -16.95 -15.11
C ILE A 357 10.60 -15.59 -15.69
N GLY A 358 11.43 -14.56 -15.53
CA GLY A 358 11.23 -13.25 -16.15
C GLY A 358 10.24 -12.34 -15.43
N ALA A 359 9.99 -12.58 -14.14
CA ALA A 359 9.18 -11.69 -13.31
C ALA A 359 9.79 -10.28 -13.24
N ARG A 360 8.92 -9.28 -13.07
CA ARG A 360 9.26 -7.86 -13.17
C ARG A 360 8.68 -7.07 -12.00
N VAL A 361 9.40 -6.01 -11.63
CA VAL A 361 8.99 -5.03 -10.63
C VAL A 361 9.01 -3.63 -11.23
N GLN A 362 8.07 -2.78 -10.82
CA GLN A 362 8.04 -1.36 -11.17
C GLN A 362 8.91 -0.55 -10.20
N VAL A 363 9.88 0.16 -10.76
CA VAL A 363 10.92 0.89 -10.02
C VAL A 363 11.04 2.32 -10.52
N LEU A 364 11.57 3.19 -9.67
CA LEU A 364 12.00 4.53 -10.07
C LEU A 364 13.13 4.41 -11.11
N LYS A 365 13.04 5.17 -12.20
CA LYS A 365 14.12 5.29 -13.20
C LYS A 365 14.86 6.63 -13.12
N GLY A 366 14.26 7.65 -12.50
CA GLY A 366 14.90 8.96 -12.30
C GLY A 366 16.01 8.89 -11.24
N GLY A 367 17.22 9.33 -11.59
CA GLY A 367 18.35 9.43 -10.65
C GLY A 367 19.03 8.11 -10.26
N THR A 368 18.69 7.00 -10.92
CA THR A 368 19.32 5.69 -10.76
C THR A 368 19.43 4.97 -12.11
N MET A 369 20.43 4.12 -12.28
CA MET A 369 20.65 3.30 -13.47
C MET A 369 20.20 1.84 -13.27
N TYR A 370 19.60 1.52 -12.12
CA TYR A 370 19.19 0.16 -11.76
C TYR A 370 18.35 -0.51 -12.86
N ALA A 371 17.29 0.14 -13.35
CA ALA A 371 16.40 -0.47 -14.34
C ALA A 371 17.13 -0.89 -15.62
N MET A 372 18.04 -0.05 -16.12
CA MET A 372 18.87 -0.34 -17.29
C MET A 372 19.85 -1.49 -17.00
N ARG A 373 20.56 -1.42 -15.87
CA ARG A 373 21.56 -2.42 -15.48
C ARG A 373 20.93 -3.78 -15.25
N ALA A 374 19.80 -3.85 -14.55
CA ALA A 374 19.04 -5.06 -14.34
C ALA A 374 18.56 -5.65 -15.66
N GLN A 375 18.03 -4.83 -16.58
CA GLN A 375 17.64 -5.30 -17.91
C GLN A 375 18.82 -5.85 -18.71
N LYS A 376 20.01 -5.23 -18.62
CA LYS A 376 21.24 -5.76 -19.23
C LYS A 376 21.56 -7.16 -18.71
N LEU A 377 21.53 -7.37 -17.39
CA LEU A 377 21.77 -8.69 -16.79
C LEU A 377 20.76 -9.74 -17.27
N TYR A 378 19.48 -9.39 -17.38
CA TYR A 378 18.47 -10.32 -17.88
C TYR A 378 18.64 -10.67 -19.36
N ASN A 379 19.05 -9.70 -20.19
CA ASN A 379 19.35 -9.96 -21.60
C ASN A 379 20.53 -10.94 -21.75
N LEU A 380 21.60 -10.74 -20.97
CA LEU A 380 22.73 -11.67 -20.95
C LEU A 380 22.31 -13.06 -20.46
N TYR A 381 21.49 -13.13 -19.41
CA TYR A 381 20.95 -14.39 -18.90
C TYR A 381 20.14 -15.15 -19.97
N LYS A 382 19.35 -14.44 -20.78
CA LYS A 382 18.61 -15.06 -21.89
C LYS A 382 19.52 -15.54 -23.02
N GLN A 383 20.61 -14.83 -23.28
CA GLN A 383 21.46 -15.05 -24.45
C GLN A 383 22.52 -16.15 -24.27
N TYR A 384 23.06 -16.33 -23.06
CA TYR A 384 24.24 -17.19 -22.81
C TYR A 384 23.93 -18.31 -21.80
N ASP A 385 24.55 -19.48 -21.90
CA ASP A 385 24.22 -20.63 -21.05
C ASP A 385 25.03 -20.73 -19.75
N GLY A 386 26.11 -19.96 -19.64
CA GLY A 386 26.87 -19.74 -18.41
C GLY A 386 27.62 -18.42 -18.44
N LEU A 387 28.31 -18.11 -17.34
CA LEU A 387 29.18 -16.94 -17.25
C LEU A 387 30.38 -17.04 -18.22
N GLU A 388 30.83 -18.27 -18.48
CA GLU A 388 31.94 -18.60 -19.36
C GLU A 388 31.66 -18.29 -20.84
N ASP A 389 30.39 -18.29 -21.24
CA ASP A 389 29.99 -18.05 -22.63
C ASP A 389 29.87 -16.55 -22.95
N ILE A 390 29.88 -15.68 -21.94
CA ILE A 390 29.77 -14.24 -22.11
C ILE A 390 31.10 -13.69 -22.65
N PRO A 391 31.11 -12.87 -23.72
CA PRO A 391 32.33 -12.28 -24.27
C PRO A 391 33.15 -11.56 -23.19
N ALA A 392 34.48 -11.74 -23.20
CA ALA A 392 35.37 -11.19 -22.19
C ALA A 392 35.25 -9.67 -22.00
N ALA A 393 34.97 -8.92 -23.08
CA ALA A 393 34.72 -7.48 -23.01
C ALA A 393 33.43 -7.15 -22.23
N GLU A 394 32.39 -7.95 -22.36
CA GLU A 394 31.16 -7.79 -21.57
C GLU A 394 31.39 -8.16 -20.11
N ILE A 395 32.13 -9.23 -19.81
CA ILE A 395 32.52 -9.57 -18.44
C ILE A 395 33.29 -8.42 -17.78
N ALA A 396 34.32 -7.87 -18.45
CA ALA A 396 35.08 -6.73 -17.94
C ALA A 396 34.19 -5.49 -17.70
N SER A 397 33.19 -5.26 -18.56
CA SER A 397 32.19 -4.20 -18.36
C SER A 397 31.30 -4.47 -17.15
N LEU A 398 30.81 -5.70 -16.97
CA LEU A 398 30.00 -6.08 -15.82
C LEU A 398 30.76 -5.86 -14.50
N GLU A 399 32.00 -6.35 -14.42
CA GLU A 399 32.83 -6.26 -13.22
C GLU A 399 33.17 -4.82 -12.86
N SER A 400 33.46 -3.97 -13.85
CA SER A 400 33.82 -2.56 -13.61
C SER A 400 32.62 -1.65 -13.36
N VAL A 401 31.51 -1.83 -14.10
CA VAL A 401 30.39 -0.86 -14.10
C VAL A 401 29.26 -1.28 -13.17
N ILE A 402 28.94 -2.57 -13.08
CA ILE A 402 27.76 -3.07 -12.36
C ILE A 402 28.17 -3.69 -11.03
N PHE A 403 28.98 -4.73 -11.05
CA PHE A 403 29.35 -5.47 -9.85
C PHE A 403 30.38 -4.73 -8.99
N GLN A 404 31.25 -3.92 -9.61
CA GLN A 404 32.40 -3.26 -8.97
C GLN A 404 33.30 -4.25 -8.21
N LYS A 405 33.30 -5.50 -8.67
CA LYS A 405 33.93 -6.70 -8.11
C LYS A 405 34.10 -7.71 -9.23
N SER A 406 35.05 -8.62 -9.08
CA SER A 406 35.15 -9.76 -9.98
C SER A 406 33.96 -10.71 -9.81
N LEU A 407 33.50 -11.35 -10.88
CA LEU A 407 32.39 -12.32 -10.79
C LEU A 407 32.72 -13.51 -9.89
N PRO A 408 33.96 -14.04 -9.83
CA PRO A 408 34.34 -15.06 -8.85
C PRO A 408 34.15 -14.59 -7.40
N GLN A 409 34.46 -13.33 -7.09
CA GLN A 409 34.23 -12.78 -5.75
C GLN A 409 32.73 -12.67 -5.43
N VAL A 410 31.92 -12.22 -6.40
CA VAL A 410 30.46 -12.15 -6.24
C VAL A 410 29.87 -13.54 -6.02
N TRP A 411 30.37 -14.55 -6.72
CA TRP A 411 29.94 -15.93 -6.53
C TRP A 411 30.25 -16.43 -5.12
N GLU A 412 31.46 -16.18 -4.59
CA GLU A 412 31.82 -16.60 -3.24
C GLU A 412 30.93 -15.93 -2.17
N GLU A 413 30.66 -14.63 -2.29
CA GLU A 413 29.72 -13.93 -1.39
C GLU A 413 28.31 -14.54 -1.47
N THR A 414 27.88 -14.94 -2.67
CA THR A 414 26.58 -15.57 -2.88
C THR A 414 26.50 -16.94 -2.22
N ARG A 415 27.57 -17.75 -2.30
CA ARG A 415 27.66 -19.04 -1.59
C ARG A 415 27.54 -18.85 -0.08
N GLN A 416 28.32 -17.93 0.48
CA GLN A 416 28.31 -17.63 1.92
C GLN A 416 26.93 -17.16 2.38
N PHE A 417 26.25 -16.33 1.58
CA PHE A 417 24.89 -15.89 1.88
C PHE A 417 23.92 -17.07 2.01
N PHE A 418 23.85 -17.97 1.03
CA PHE A 418 22.92 -19.11 1.10
C PHE A 418 23.29 -20.14 2.17
N GLN A 419 24.58 -20.36 2.43
CA GLN A 419 25.05 -21.21 3.53
C GLN A 419 24.62 -20.66 4.89
N SER A 420 24.84 -19.37 5.15
CA SER A 420 24.44 -18.73 6.41
C SER A 420 22.92 -18.70 6.63
N ARG A 421 22.13 -18.86 5.56
CA ARG A 421 20.67 -18.93 5.59
C ARG A 421 20.13 -20.36 5.71
N GLY A 422 21.01 -21.37 5.85
CA GLY A 422 20.59 -22.76 5.96
C GLY A 422 20.11 -23.39 4.65
N ASN A 423 20.48 -22.80 3.50
CA ASN A 423 20.05 -23.24 2.17
C ASN A 423 21.21 -23.74 1.27
N PRO A 424 22.06 -24.69 1.73
CA PRO A 424 23.22 -25.17 0.96
C PRO A 424 22.84 -25.84 -0.36
N LYS A 425 21.65 -26.45 -0.45
CA LYS A 425 21.14 -27.10 -1.67
C LYS A 425 21.02 -26.13 -2.86
N ILE A 426 20.80 -24.83 -2.61
CA ILE A 426 20.77 -23.82 -3.68
C ILE A 426 22.16 -23.66 -4.30
N VAL A 427 23.20 -23.68 -3.48
CA VAL A 427 24.60 -23.60 -3.92
C VAL A 427 24.99 -24.86 -4.70
N GLU A 428 24.72 -26.04 -4.15
CA GLU A 428 25.01 -27.33 -4.80
C GLU A 428 24.38 -27.42 -6.19
N ALA A 429 23.10 -27.04 -6.31
CA ALA A 429 22.40 -27.03 -7.59
C ALA A 429 22.98 -26.01 -8.59
N ALA A 430 23.51 -24.88 -8.11
CA ALA A 430 24.13 -23.88 -8.96
C ALA A 430 25.55 -24.29 -9.40
N GLU A 431 26.32 -24.96 -8.54
CA GLU A 431 27.64 -25.51 -8.92
C GLU A 431 27.53 -26.59 -10.00
N ALA A 432 26.42 -27.35 -10.00
CA ALA A 432 26.14 -28.35 -11.04
C ALA A 432 25.61 -27.75 -12.37
N HIS A 433 25.12 -26.50 -12.38
CA HIS A 433 24.42 -25.91 -13.52
C HIS A 433 24.90 -24.47 -13.81
N PRO A 434 25.74 -24.25 -14.85
CA PRO A 434 26.33 -22.94 -15.16
C PRO A 434 25.31 -21.81 -15.29
N LYS A 435 24.16 -22.08 -15.92
CA LYS A 435 23.05 -21.13 -16.08
C LYS A 435 22.49 -20.65 -14.74
N LYS A 436 22.32 -21.58 -13.79
CA LYS A 436 21.80 -21.30 -12.46
C LYS A 436 22.81 -20.50 -11.64
N ARG A 437 24.10 -20.83 -11.73
CA ARG A 437 25.17 -20.03 -11.13
C ARG A 437 25.17 -18.60 -11.66
N MET A 438 25.04 -18.42 -12.98
CA MET A 438 24.91 -17.10 -13.60
C MET A 438 23.70 -16.34 -13.05
N ALA A 439 22.52 -16.98 -12.93
CA ALA A 439 21.33 -16.37 -12.35
C ALA A 439 21.59 -15.89 -10.92
N LEU A 440 22.18 -16.71 -10.06
CA LEU A 440 22.48 -16.35 -8.68
C LEU A 440 23.47 -15.17 -8.58
N VAL A 441 24.51 -15.15 -9.44
CA VAL A 441 25.46 -14.02 -9.52
C VAL A 441 24.75 -12.74 -9.96
N PHE A 442 23.83 -12.80 -10.92
CA PHE A 442 23.07 -11.61 -11.34
C PHE A 442 22.07 -11.16 -10.27
N GLN A 443 21.41 -12.11 -9.60
CA GLN A 443 20.50 -11.84 -8.49
C GLN A 443 21.20 -11.21 -7.28
N TRP A 444 22.50 -11.45 -7.08
CA TRP A 444 23.30 -10.71 -6.09
C TRP A 444 23.19 -9.20 -6.33
N TYR A 445 23.38 -8.73 -7.57
CA TYR A 445 23.26 -7.30 -7.86
C TYR A 445 21.83 -6.82 -7.60
N LEU A 446 20.82 -7.54 -8.09
CA LEU A 446 19.41 -7.16 -7.93
C LEU A 446 19.02 -7.04 -6.45
N GLY A 447 19.42 -8.01 -5.62
CA GLY A 447 19.14 -8.00 -4.18
C GLY A 447 19.94 -6.93 -3.42
N GLN A 448 21.22 -6.75 -3.75
CA GLN A 448 22.06 -5.75 -3.10
C GLN A 448 21.65 -4.32 -3.46
N SER A 449 21.14 -4.08 -4.68
CA SER A 449 20.61 -2.79 -5.11
C SER A 449 19.47 -2.27 -4.24
N SER A 450 18.62 -3.15 -3.71
CA SER A 450 17.60 -2.78 -2.71
C SER A 450 18.24 -2.42 -1.36
N ARG A 451 19.21 -3.22 -0.90
CA ARG A 451 19.91 -3.00 0.38
C ARG A 451 20.69 -1.69 0.40
N TRP A 452 21.42 -1.38 -0.69
CA TRP A 452 22.15 -0.12 -0.83
C TRP A 452 21.22 1.09 -0.77
N ALA A 453 20.04 1.00 -1.37
CA ALA A 453 19.04 2.06 -1.33
C ALA A 453 18.52 2.30 0.09
N ILE A 454 18.22 1.22 0.82
CA ILE A 454 17.73 1.27 2.21
C ILE A 454 18.81 1.85 3.14
N SER A 455 20.05 1.36 3.05
CA SER A 455 21.15 1.80 3.92
C SER A 455 21.73 3.16 3.53
N GLY A 456 21.46 3.63 2.30
CA GLY A 456 22.04 4.87 1.79
C GLY A 456 23.52 4.75 1.46
N GLU A 457 23.93 3.62 0.87
CA GLU A 457 25.32 3.39 0.45
C GLU A 457 25.71 4.37 -0.67
N LYS A 458 26.41 5.43 -0.28
CA LYS A 458 26.73 6.58 -1.15
C LYS A 458 27.48 6.17 -2.42
N THR A 459 28.36 5.18 -2.33
CA THR A 459 29.16 4.70 -3.48
C THR A 459 28.30 3.94 -4.51
N ARG A 460 27.08 3.54 -4.12
CA ARG A 460 26.13 2.76 -4.94
C ARG A 460 24.84 3.54 -5.24
N ALA A 461 24.83 4.86 -5.09
CA ALA A 461 23.66 5.69 -5.35
C ALA A 461 23.05 5.50 -6.75
N VAL A 462 23.89 5.32 -7.77
CA VAL A 462 23.46 5.05 -9.15
C VAL A 462 22.89 3.65 -9.37
N ASP A 463 22.99 2.77 -8.36
CA ASP A 463 22.53 1.38 -8.38
C ASP A 463 21.31 1.13 -7.51
N TYR A 464 20.76 2.17 -6.88
CA TYR A 464 19.62 2.02 -5.98
C TYR A 464 18.41 1.45 -6.73
N GLN A 465 17.91 0.31 -6.24
CA GLN A 465 16.60 -0.21 -6.61
C GLN A 465 15.57 0.41 -5.67
N ILE A 466 14.66 1.21 -6.22
CA ILE A 466 13.61 1.87 -5.45
C ILE A 466 12.26 1.50 -6.06
N TRP A 467 11.48 0.69 -5.36
CA TRP A 467 10.15 0.27 -5.80
C TRP A 467 9.19 1.46 -5.75
N CYS A 468 8.73 1.92 -6.91
CA CYS A 468 7.96 3.14 -7.01
C CYS A 468 7.01 3.04 -8.19
N GLY A 469 5.74 3.41 -7.99
CA GLY A 469 4.75 3.52 -9.04
C GLY A 469 4.42 4.98 -9.37
N PRO A 470 3.59 5.22 -10.40
CA PRO A 470 3.20 6.56 -10.86
C PRO A 470 2.50 7.40 -9.78
N ALA A 471 1.93 6.75 -8.75
CA ALA A 471 1.33 7.42 -7.60
C ALA A 471 2.28 8.40 -6.88
N MET A 472 3.60 8.15 -6.90
CA MET A 472 4.58 9.08 -6.34
C MET A 472 4.63 10.40 -7.13
N GLY A 473 4.62 10.32 -8.46
CA GLY A 473 4.55 11.51 -9.31
C GLY A 473 3.26 12.30 -9.10
N ALA A 474 2.14 11.58 -9.03
CA ALA A 474 0.83 12.18 -8.78
C ALA A 474 0.77 12.94 -7.45
N ILE A 475 1.37 12.41 -6.37
CA ILE A 475 1.41 13.13 -5.09
C ILE A 475 2.36 14.32 -5.15
N ASN A 476 3.52 14.19 -5.81
CA ASN A 476 4.47 15.29 -5.94
C ASN A 476 3.89 16.46 -6.73
N GLU A 477 3.15 16.18 -7.81
CA GLU A 477 2.41 17.20 -8.57
C GLU A 477 1.32 17.85 -7.73
N TRP A 478 0.60 17.06 -6.93
CA TRP A 478 -0.47 17.56 -6.07
C TRP A 478 0.04 18.46 -4.93
N LEU A 479 1.16 18.09 -4.31
CA LEU A 479 1.77 18.80 -3.18
C LEU A 479 2.61 20.03 -3.58
N ARG A 480 2.82 20.29 -4.87
CA ARG A 480 3.64 21.43 -5.34
C ARG A 480 3.10 22.76 -4.82
N GLY A 481 3.99 23.59 -4.29
CA GLY A 481 3.68 24.88 -3.66
C GLY A 481 3.07 24.76 -2.26
N SER A 482 2.93 23.55 -1.71
CA SER A 482 2.41 23.32 -0.36
C SER A 482 3.55 23.17 0.67
N PRO A 483 3.25 23.27 1.99
CA PRO A 483 4.21 22.97 3.05
C PRO A 483 4.79 21.55 3.02
N TYR A 484 4.15 20.62 2.29
CA TYR A 484 4.52 19.22 2.18
C TYR A 484 5.23 18.88 0.87
N GLU A 485 5.56 19.89 0.05
CA GLU A 485 6.36 19.69 -1.17
C GLU A 485 7.69 19.02 -0.84
N ALA A 486 8.39 19.53 0.17
CA ALA A 486 9.60 18.93 0.72
C ALA A 486 9.28 17.60 1.44
N VAL A 487 10.05 16.55 1.16
CA VAL A 487 9.84 15.21 1.75
C VAL A 487 10.10 15.17 3.25
N GLU A 488 10.95 16.09 3.72
CA GLU A 488 11.26 16.32 5.13
C GLU A 488 10.03 16.81 5.92
N SER A 489 9.02 17.35 5.25
CA SER A 489 7.75 17.77 5.86
C SER A 489 6.66 16.69 5.75
N ARG A 490 6.92 15.54 5.12
CA ARG A 490 5.89 14.52 4.87
C ARG A 490 5.83 13.52 6.02
N SER A 491 4.82 13.66 6.88
CA SER A 491 4.43 12.59 7.80
C SER A 491 3.40 11.67 7.15
N VAL A 492 3.55 10.36 7.31
CA VAL A 492 2.61 9.37 6.79
C VAL A 492 1.17 9.62 7.25
N VAL A 493 0.97 10.06 8.50
CA VAL A 493 -0.36 10.34 9.06
C VAL A 493 -0.96 11.58 8.40
N VAL A 494 -0.17 12.65 8.31
CA VAL A 494 -0.63 13.91 7.70
C VAL A 494 -1.00 13.69 6.24
N ILE A 495 -0.21 12.91 5.49
CA ILE A 495 -0.54 12.56 4.10
C ILE A 495 -1.84 11.75 4.02
N ALA A 496 -2.06 10.76 4.89
CA ALA A 496 -3.31 10.00 4.93
C ALA A 496 -4.53 10.91 5.18
N ASP A 497 -4.45 11.79 6.18
CA ASP A 497 -5.51 12.76 6.49
C ASP A 497 -5.78 13.72 5.33
N LEU A 498 -4.73 14.28 4.74
CA LEU A 498 -4.83 15.18 3.61
C LEU A 498 -5.54 14.51 2.44
N LEU A 499 -5.19 13.27 2.11
CA LEU A 499 -5.83 12.52 1.03
C LEU A 499 -7.32 12.27 1.32
N MET A 500 -7.66 11.75 2.50
CA MET A 500 -9.04 11.39 2.84
C MET A 500 -9.94 12.63 2.99
N ARG A 501 -9.46 13.70 3.63
CA ARG A 501 -10.22 14.96 3.78
C ARG A 501 -10.46 15.62 2.43
N ASN A 502 -9.46 15.65 1.56
CA ASN A 502 -9.64 16.22 0.23
C ASN A 502 -10.50 15.32 -0.68
N ALA A 503 -10.53 14.00 -0.47
CA ALA A 503 -11.47 13.12 -1.17
C ALA A 503 -12.92 13.40 -0.74
N ALA A 504 -13.15 13.63 0.56
CA ALA A 504 -14.46 14.04 1.07
C ALA A 504 -14.90 15.40 0.50
N TYR A 505 -13.98 16.37 0.43
CA TYR A 505 -14.20 17.64 -0.26
C TYR A 505 -14.62 17.45 -1.73
N LEU A 506 -13.95 16.56 -2.47
CA LEU A 506 -14.30 16.25 -3.86
C LEU A 506 -15.68 15.60 -3.99
N ALA A 507 -16.07 14.74 -3.05
CA ALA A 507 -17.41 14.16 -3.00
C ALA A 507 -18.50 15.21 -2.73
N ARG A 508 -18.21 16.21 -1.90
CA ARG A 508 -19.10 17.37 -1.66
C ARG A 508 -19.23 18.26 -2.91
N LEU A 509 -18.12 18.51 -3.61
CA LEU A 509 -18.15 19.17 -4.92
C LEU A 509 -18.97 18.39 -5.95
N ALA A 510 -18.84 17.07 -5.99
CA ALA A 510 -19.64 16.23 -6.87
C ALA A 510 -21.14 16.28 -6.52
N SER A 511 -21.48 16.36 -5.23
CA SER A 511 -22.87 16.54 -4.77
C SER A 511 -23.47 17.84 -5.30
N LEU A 512 -22.71 18.96 -5.30
CA LEU A 512 -23.15 20.20 -5.93
C LEU A 512 -23.42 20.03 -7.43
N LYS A 513 -22.52 19.34 -8.13
CA LYS A 513 -22.69 19.07 -9.56
C LYS A 513 -23.93 18.22 -9.84
N HIS A 514 -24.20 17.21 -9.01
CA HIS A 514 -25.40 16.38 -9.12
C HIS A 514 -26.68 17.16 -8.79
N ALA A 515 -26.60 18.19 -7.94
CA ALA A 515 -27.67 19.15 -7.71
C ALA A 515 -27.84 20.18 -8.85
N GLY A 516 -27.18 20.00 -10.00
CA GLY A 516 -27.31 20.87 -11.17
C GLY A 516 -26.51 22.18 -11.07
N MET A 517 -25.66 22.34 -10.05
CA MET A 517 -24.90 23.57 -9.84
C MET A 517 -23.68 23.66 -10.78
N PRO A 518 -23.41 24.84 -11.40
CA PRO A 518 -22.17 25.06 -12.13
C PRO A 518 -21.02 25.14 -11.12
N VAL A 519 -20.12 24.16 -11.08
CA VAL A 519 -18.96 24.18 -10.18
C VAL A 519 -17.76 24.79 -10.91
N PRO A 520 -17.25 25.98 -10.52
CA PRO A 520 -16.04 26.54 -11.10
C PRO A 520 -14.86 25.57 -11.07
N GLU A 521 -14.08 25.53 -12.15
CA GLU A 521 -12.90 24.67 -12.22
C GLU A 521 -11.88 24.98 -11.10
N ALA A 522 -11.81 26.25 -10.69
CA ALA A 522 -10.93 26.70 -9.63
C ALA A 522 -11.21 26.03 -8.27
N LEU A 523 -12.44 25.58 -7.99
CA LEU A 523 -12.75 24.84 -6.76
C LEU A 523 -12.09 23.45 -6.75
N TYR A 524 -11.92 22.80 -7.91
CA TYR A 524 -11.14 21.55 -7.99
C TYR A 524 -9.65 21.76 -7.74
N ARG A 525 -9.17 23.01 -7.82
CA ARG A 525 -7.80 23.43 -7.51
C ARG A 525 -7.68 24.02 -6.11
N TYR A 526 -8.79 24.26 -5.40
CA TYR A 526 -8.76 24.67 -4.00
C TYR A 526 -8.16 23.54 -3.15
N ARG A 527 -7.29 23.93 -2.22
CA ARG A 527 -6.52 23.00 -1.41
C ARG A 527 -6.51 23.46 0.05
N PRO A 528 -7.31 22.85 0.92
CA PRO A 528 -7.24 23.09 2.36
C PRO A 528 -6.00 22.42 2.95
N TRP A 529 -4.82 23.02 2.75
CA TRP A 529 -3.53 22.51 3.26
C TRP A 529 -3.36 22.65 4.77
N ALA A 530 -3.94 23.71 5.35
CA ALA A 530 -3.62 24.18 6.70
C ALA A 530 -4.83 24.47 7.58
N ASP A 531 -6.03 24.63 7.02
CA ASP A 531 -7.16 25.15 7.82
C ASP A 531 -7.75 24.13 8.81
N ASN A 532 -7.28 22.86 8.88
CA ASN A 532 -7.82 21.86 9.83
C ASN A 532 -6.99 20.55 9.99
N VAL A 533 -5.67 20.53 9.75
CA VAL A 533 -4.86 19.38 10.24
C VAL A 533 -4.55 19.71 11.69
N ALA A 534 -5.13 18.96 12.62
CA ALA A 534 -5.11 19.32 14.02
C ALA A 534 -3.66 19.53 14.51
N PRO A 535 -3.38 20.60 15.28
CA PRO A 535 -2.01 20.96 15.68
C PRO A 535 -1.24 19.82 16.37
N HIS A 536 -1.95 18.86 16.97
CA HIS A 536 -1.38 17.68 17.63
C HIS A 536 -0.80 16.61 16.67
N LEU A 537 -1.06 16.73 15.37
CA LEU A 537 -0.51 15.86 14.33
C LEU A 537 0.82 16.38 13.76
N MET A 538 1.20 17.61 14.10
CA MET A 538 2.51 18.15 13.77
C MET A 538 3.52 17.64 14.81
N PRO A 539 4.66 17.06 14.41
CA PRO A 539 5.72 16.72 15.36
C PRO A 539 6.09 18.00 16.12
N SER A 540 6.06 17.96 17.45
CA SER A 540 6.52 19.10 18.25
C SER A 540 7.96 19.39 17.86
N SER A 541 8.28 20.63 17.53
CA SER A 541 9.64 21.08 17.23
C SER A 541 10.58 21.07 18.44
N ALA A 542 10.27 20.28 19.48
CA ALA A 542 11.03 20.16 20.72
C ALA A 542 11.44 18.71 20.96
N ASN A 543 12.58 18.31 20.38
CA ASN A 543 13.67 17.58 21.07
C ASN A 543 14.76 17.19 20.05
N SER A 544 15.62 18.15 19.73
CA SER A 544 16.97 17.84 19.29
C SER A 544 17.75 17.26 20.47
N SER A 545 18.45 16.15 20.23
CA SER A 545 19.40 15.44 21.09
C SER A 545 18.84 14.34 22.02
N LEU A 546 18.71 13.14 21.45
CA LEU A 546 19.13 11.93 22.16
C LEU A 546 20.38 11.40 21.44
N PRO A 547 21.51 11.21 22.13
CA PRO A 547 22.72 10.72 21.50
C PRO A 547 22.52 9.27 21.05
N ILE A 548 22.88 9.02 19.79
CA ILE A 548 23.05 7.69 19.22
C ILE A 548 24.09 6.98 20.09
N GLY A 549 23.65 5.96 20.83
CA GLY A 549 24.52 5.11 21.62
C GLY A 549 25.55 4.46 20.70
N THR A 550 26.81 4.86 20.84
CA THR A 550 27.96 4.18 20.28
C THR A 550 28.05 2.78 20.89
N VAL A 551 27.96 1.76 20.04
CA VAL A 551 28.35 0.38 20.36
C VAL A 551 29.84 0.42 20.76
N PRO A 552 30.23 -0.06 21.95
CA PRO A 552 31.64 -0.13 22.29
C PRO A 552 32.32 -1.21 21.47
N ALA A 553 33.41 -0.83 20.80
CA ALA A 553 34.33 -1.75 20.15
C ALA A 553 34.90 -2.72 21.20
N ALA A 554 34.75 -4.02 20.95
CA ALA A 554 35.51 -5.03 21.66
C ALA A 554 37.00 -4.79 21.39
N GLN A 555 37.77 -4.48 22.44
CA GLN A 555 39.22 -4.58 22.42
C GLN A 555 39.63 -5.97 22.91
N PRO A 556 40.72 -6.54 22.35
CA PRO A 556 41.13 -7.90 22.63
C PRO A 556 41.92 -7.98 23.94
N ALA A 557 41.58 -8.95 24.77
CA ALA A 557 42.48 -9.67 25.68
C ALA A 557 41.91 -11.08 25.90
#